data_AF-A0A8T5M1I9-F1
#
_entry.id   AF-A0A8T5M1I9-F1
#
_cell.length_a   1.000
_cell.length_b   1.000
_cell.length_c   1.000
_cell.angle_alpha   90.00
_cell.angle_beta   90.00
_cell.angle_gamma   90.00
#
_symmetry.space_group_name_H-M   'P 1'
#
loop_
_entity.id
_entity.type
_entity.pdbx_description
1 polymer ?
#
loop_
_entity_poly.entity_id
_entity_poly.type
_entity_poly.pdbx_seq_one_letter_code
_entity_poly.pdbx_strand_id
1 'polypeptide(L)'
;MRNNDLPDFSVCLEATHHGPDVSVPVLNLEIGSNQEAWEDEKAAEVIVKVVQDILANFKPNKRDASIVVGGDHYMRNIVPLMQNRLGNQEIINDKIVIGHMCPSNQVDNFTKETLAEAISKTDVLVKDVIIDLAAVGQHALRLKKIITNAGLEVKYLHKIIVSD
;
A
#
# COMPACT_ATOMS: atom_id res chain seq x y z
N MET A 1 0.72 12.59 8.34
CA MET A 1 1.81 13.55 8.09
C MET A 1 1.29 14.60 7.12
N ARG A 2 1.50 15.88 7.40
CA ARG A 2 1.24 16.94 6.42
C ARG A 2 2.55 17.16 5.67
N ASN A 3 2.51 17.30 4.35
CA ASN A 3 3.71 17.58 3.54
C ASN A 3 4.43 18.89 3.92
N ASN A 4 3.85 19.69 4.82
CA ASN A 4 4.35 21.00 5.23
C ASN A 4 5.51 20.94 6.25
N ASP A 5 5.68 19.82 6.96
CA ASP A 5 6.75 19.70 7.97
C ASP A 5 8.10 19.34 7.33
N LEU A 6 8.06 18.76 6.12
CA LEU A 6 9.22 18.32 5.33
C LEU A 6 8.99 18.62 3.83
N PRO A 7 9.12 19.89 3.40
CA PRO A 7 8.76 20.31 2.03
C PRO A 7 9.59 19.64 0.93
N ASP A 8 10.80 19.17 1.27
CA ASP A 8 11.72 18.51 0.34
C ASP A 8 11.49 16.99 0.24
N PHE A 9 10.59 16.44 1.07
CA PHE A 9 10.25 15.03 1.08
C PHE A 9 8.87 14.79 0.45
N SER A 10 8.70 13.59 -0.10
CA SER A 10 7.40 13.09 -0.55
C SER A 10 6.99 11.89 0.30
N VAL A 11 5.76 11.89 0.80
CA VAL A 11 5.18 10.73 1.50
C VAL A 11 4.58 9.77 0.48
N CYS A 12 5.01 8.52 0.50
CA CYS A 12 4.47 7.47 -0.37
C CYS A 12 4.34 6.14 0.37
N LEU A 13 3.77 5.16 -0.32
CA LEU A 13 3.84 3.75 0.06
C LEU A 13 4.94 3.10 -0.76
N GLU A 14 5.33 1.89 -0.38
CA GLU A 14 6.21 1.08 -1.20
C GLU A 14 5.61 -0.29 -1.44
N ALA A 15 5.84 -0.81 -2.65
CA ALA A 15 5.47 -2.15 -3.02
C ALA A 15 6.02 -3.16 -1.99
N THR A 16 5.33 -4.29 -1.76
CA THR A 16 5.88 -5.33 -0.88
C THR A 16 7.19 -5.84 -1.44
N HIS A 17 8.27 -5.70 -0.67
CA HIS A 17 9.60 -6.02 -1.14
C HIS A 17 10.55 -6.32 0.03
N HIS A 18 11.60 -7.11 -0.26
CA HIS A 18 12.73 -7.39 0.63
C HIS A 18 12.28 -8.06 1.96
N GLY A 19 13.24 -8.36 2.83
CA GLY A 19 12.98 -8.95 4.14
C GLY A 19 12.87 -7.91 5.26
N PRO A 20 12.72 -8.35 6.52
CA PRO A 20 12.74 -9.76 6.93
C PRO A 20 11.39 -10.46 6.74
N ASP A 21 11.41 -11.75 6.38
CA ASP A 21 10.21 -12.59 6.45
C ASP A 21 10.01 -13.05 7.90
N VAL A 22 8.98 -12.54 8.56
CA VAL A 22 8.73 -12.75 9.99
C VAL A 22 7.28 -13.18 10.23
N SER A 23 7.07 -13.94 11.31
CA SER A 23 5.74 -14.45 11.69
C SER A 23 4.92 -13.47 12.54
N VAL A 24 5.39 -12.23 12.70
CA VAL A 24 4.73 -11.18 13.47
C VAL A 24 4.37 -10.01 12.54
N PRO A 25 3.33 -9.24 12.83
CA PRO A 25 2.94 -8.12 11.99
C PRO A 25 4.06 -7.07 11.97
N VAL A 26 4.52 -6.66 10.79
CA VAL A 26 5.65 -5.75 10.61
C VAL A 26 5.33 -4.68 9.58
N LEU A 27 5.86 -3.48 9.81
CA LEU A 27 5.79 -2.34 8.90
C LEU A 27 7.17 -1.68 8.85
N ASN A 28 7.66 -1.43 7.64
CA ASN A 28 8.83 -0.59 7.42
C ASN A 28 8.41 0.88 7.37
N LEU A 29 9.15 1.72 8.11
CA LEU A 29 9.06 3.17 8.05
C LEU A 29 10.44 3.69 7.68
N GLU A 30 10.54 4.31 6.52
CA GLU A 30 11.83 4.58 5.87
C GLU A 30 12.02 6.06 5.58
N ILE A 31 13.29 6.47 5.55
CA ILE A 31 13.74 7.77 5.05
C ILE A 31 14.63 7.47 3.85
N GLY A 32 14.40 8.16 2.74
CA GLY A 32 15.11 7.88 1.51
C GLY A 32 15.32 9.13 0.66
N SER A 33 16.14 9.04 -0.38
CA SER A 33 16.75 7.80 -0.91
C SER A 33 18.29 7.78 -0.86
N ASN A 34 18.91 8.76 -0.21
CA ASN A 34 20.36 8.91 -0.18
C ASN A 34 20.87 9.24 1.23
N GLN A 35 22.19 9.27 1.39
CA GLN A 35 22.84 9.53 2.68
C GLN A 35 22.44 10.88 3.30
N GLU A 36 22.29 11.93 2.49
CA GLU A 36 21.86 13.23 2.97
C GLU A 36 20.46 13.17 3.58
N ALA A 37 19.53 12.47 2.94
CA ALA A 37 18.19 12.25 3.48
C ALA A 37 18.22 11.42 4.78
N TRP A 38 19.08 10.40 4.86
CA TRP A 38 19.21 9.55 6.05
C TRP A 38 19.78 10.31 7.25
N GLU A 39 20.61 11.32 7.01
CA GLU A 39 21.22 12.18 8.03
C GLU A 39 20.34 13.41 8.38
N ASP A 40 19.17 13.58 7.72
CA ASP A 40 18.26 14.68 8.02
C ASP A 40 17.55 14.46 9.37
N GLU A 41 17.94 15.26 10.36
CA GLU A 41 17.41 15.20 11.72
C GLU A 41 15.90 15.48 11.79
N LYS A 42 15.36 16.34 10.91
CA LYS A 42 13.93 16.64 10.89
C LYS A 42 13.14 15.47 10.32
N ALA A 43 13.65 14.82 9.27
CA ALA A 43 13.05 13.60 8.73
C ALA A 43 13.01 12.50 9.79
N ALA A 44 14.12 12.32 10.52
CA ALA A 44 14.20 11.39 11.65
C ALA A 44 13.20 11.74 12.76
N GLU A 45 13.09 13.03 13.15
CA GLU A 45 12.14 13.48 14.17
C GLU A 45 10.69 13.18 13.77
N VAL A 46 10.33 13.36 12.50
CA VAL A 46 9.01 13.03 11.98
C VAL A 46 8.73 11.53 12.07
N ILE A 47 9.68 10.66 11.67
CA ILE A 47 9.51 9.21 11.80
C ILE A 47 9.33 8.80 13.27
N VAL A 48 10.13 9.37 14.19
CA VAL A 48 10.00 9.10 15.63
C VAL A 48 8.61 9.49 16.14
N LYS A 49 8.10 10.67 15.78
CA LYS A 49 6.75 11.11 16.15
C LYS A 49 5.67 10.17 15.62
N VAL A 50 5.80 9.72 14.36
CA VAL A 50 4.87 8.76 13.75
C VAL A 50 4.87 7.43 14.52
N VAL A 51 6.06 6.91 14.87
CA VAL A 51 6.17 5.68 15.66
C VAL A 51 5.54 5.85 17.03
N GLN A 52 5.81 6.95 17.73
CA GLN A 52 5.21 7.25 19.03
C GLN A 52 3.68 7.33 18.95
N ASP A 53 3.14 8.01 17.93
CA ASP A 53 1.70 8.13 17.71
C ASP A 53 1.06 6.78 17.40
N ILE A 54 1.70 5.94 16.57
CA ILE A 54 1.24 4.58 16.29
C ILE A 54 1.20 3.77 17.58
N LEU A 55 2.29 3.74 18.36
CA LEU A 55 2.36 2.94 19.58
C LEU A 55 1.37 3.41 20.66
N ALA A 56 1.18 4.72 20.80
CA ALA A 56 0.25 5.30 21.78
C ALA A 56 -1.23 5.05 21.42
N ASN A 57 -1.54 4.99 20.12
CA ASN A 57 -2.92 4.92 19.61
C ASN A 57 -3.25 3.59 18.91
N PHE A 58 -2.36 2.59 18.96
CA PHE A 58 -2.52 1.35 18.22
C PHE A 58 -3.82 0.65 18.62
N LYS A 59 -4.66 0.39 17.63
CA LYS A 59 -5.86 -0.43 17.77
C LYS A 59 -5.82 -1.47 16.65
N PRO A 60 -5.92 -2.77 16.97
CA PRO A 60 -6.02 -3.80 15.97
C PRO A 60 -7.13 -3.46 14.97
N ASN A 61 -6.77 -3.40 13.70
CA ASN A 61 -7.72 -3.12 12.65
C ASN A 61 -8.69 -4.30 12.52
N LYS A 62 -9.98 -4.00 12.44
CA LYS A 62 -11.05 -5.00 12.25
C LYS A 62 -11.66 -4.95 10.85
N ARG A 63 -11.15 -4.08 9.98
CA ARG A 63 -11.62 -3.91 8.62
C ARG A 63 -10.89 -4.85 7.69
N ASP A 64 -11.62 -5.37 6.72
CA ASP A 64 -11.07 -6.19 5.65
C ASP A 64 -10.06 -5.41 4.81
N ALA A 65 -9.01 -6.09 4.38
CA ALA A 65 -7.96 -5.54 3.53
C ALA A 65 -8.19 -5.87 2.05
N SER A 66 -7.52 -5.08 1.22
CA SER A 66 -7.33 -5.32 -0.21
C SER A 66 -5.86 -5.64 -0.49
N ILE A 67 -5.60 -6.56 -1.41
CA ILE A 67 -4.28 -6.69 -2.06
C ILE A 67 -4.25 -5.78 -3.29
N VAL A 68 -3.10 -5.19 -3.61
CA VAL A 68 -2.94 -4.38 -4.82
C VAL A 68 -2.03 -5.08 -5.82
N VAL A 69 -2.40 -5.05 -7.11
CA VAL A 69 -1.56 -5.52 -8.21
C VAL A 69 -1.46 -4.46 -9.30
N GLY A 70 -0.24 -4.08 -9.65
CA GLY A 70 0.08 -2.96 -10.52
C GLY A 70 0.59 -1.75 -9.73
N GLY A 71 0.83 -0.63 -10.42
CA GLY A 71 1.52 0.53 -9.87
C GLY A 71 3.04 0.44 -10.02
N ASP A 72 3.73 1.54 -9.69
CA ASP A 72 5.19 1.59 -9.62
C ASP A 72 5.69 1.14 -8.24
N HIS A 73 7.01 1.17 -8.04
CA HIS A 73 7.63 0.79 -6.78
C HIS A 73 7.12 1.64 -5.60
N TYR A 74 6.93 2.94 -5.81
CA TYR A 74 6.43 3.90 -4.81
C TYR A 74 4.90 3.98 -4.74
N MET A 75 4.20 3.09 -5.43
CA MET A 75 2.74 2.95 -5.39
C MET A 75 1.98 4.28 -5.49
N ARG A 76 2.47 5.22 -6.32
CA ARG A 76 2.00 6.62 -6.32
C ARG A 76 0.54 6.77 -6.70
N ASN A 77 0.03 5.87 -7.54
CA ASN A 77 -1.39 5.85 -7.94
C ASN A 77 -2.30 5.25 -6.86
N ILE A 78 -1.75 4.62 -5.83
CA ILE A 78 -2.48 3.99 -4.73
C ILE A 78 -2.59 4.94 -3.54
N VAL A 79 -1.59 5.79 -3.32
CA VAL A 79 -1.59 6.81 -2.25
C VAL A 79 -2.88 7.65 -2.22
N PRO A 80 -3.43 8.13 -3.36
CA PRO A 80 -4.70 8.86 -3.37
C PRO A 80 -5.91 8.06 -2.87
N LEU A 81 -5.89 6.72 -2.93
CA LEU A 81 -6.96 5.92 -2.35
C LEU A 81 -7.04 6.06 -0.82
N MET A 82 -5.88 6.28 -0.20
CA MET A 82 -5.76 6.43 1.25
C MET A 82 -5.80 7.91 1.68
N GLN A 83 -5.80 8.83 0.72
CA GLN A 83 -5.81 10.27 0.94
C GLN A 83 -7.00 10.91 0.24
N ASN A 84 -8.03 11.26 1.01
CA ASN A 84 -9.07 12.15 0.55
C ASN A 84 -8.64 13.62 0.70
N ARG A 85 -9.28 14.50 -0.06
CA ARG A 85 -9.14 15.95 0.12
C ARG A 85 -10.48 16.56 0.47
N LEU A 86 -10.53 17.34 1.56
CA LEU A 86 -11.65 18.19 1.91
C LEU A 86 -11.15 19.65 1.94
N GLY A 87 -11.41 20.38 0.85
CA GLY A 87 -10.79 21.69 0.63
C GLY A 87 -9.27 21.57 0.49
N ASN A 88 -8.51 22.39 1.24
CA ASN A 88 -7.05 22.36 1.26
C ASN A 88 -6.47 21.37 2.29
N GLN A 89 -7.30 20.50 2.87
CA GLN A 89 -6.88 19.53 3.89
C GLN A 89 -6.87 18.13 3.31
N GLU A 90 -5.74 17.44 3.49
CA GLU A 90 -5.65 16.00 3.27
C GLU A 90 -6.22 15.28 4.48
N ILE A 91 -7.18 14.39 4.22
CA ILE A 91 -7.84 13.54 5.21
C ILE A 91 -7.54 12.10 4.84
N ILE A 92 -7.20 11.28 5.82
CA ILE A 92 -6.96 9.86 5.59
C ILE A 92 -8.31 9.18 5.31
N ASN A 93 -8.42 8.50 4.17
CA ASN A 93 -9.55 7.63 3.89
C ASN A 93 -9.39 6.33 4.66
N ASP A 94 -10.04 6.24 5.82
CA ASP A 94 -9.91 5.10 6.71
C ASP A 94 -10.70 3.86 6.24
N LYS A 95 -11.44 3.96 5.12
CA LYS A 95 -12.21 2.85 4.54
C LYS A 95 -11.36 1.88 3.73
N ILE A 96 -10.19 2.31 3.25
CA ILE A 96 -9.31 1.49 2.43
C ILE A 96 -8.13 1.03 3.29
N VAL A 97 -8.00 -0.28 3.41
CA VAL A 97 -6.92 -0.95 4.13
C VAL A 97 -6.19 -1.79 3.10
N ILE A 98 -4.89 -1.57 2.98
CA ILE A 98 -4.05 -2.30 2.03
C ILE A 98 -3.20 -3.30 2.80
N GLY A 99 -3.21 -4.55 2.35
CA GLY A 99 -2.26 -5.57 2.78
C GLY A 99 -1.01 -5.52 1.89
N HIS A 100 -0.73 -6.61 1.19
CA HIS A 100 0.40 -6.66 0.25
C HIS A 100 0.12 -5.95 -1.07
N MET A 101 1.20 -5.47 -1.71
CA MET A 101 1.17 -4.75 -2.98
C MET A 101 2.22 -5.32 -3.94
N CYS A 102 1.79 -5.77 -5.12
CA CYS A 102 2.66 -6.27 -6.19
C CYS A 102 2.87 -5.18 -7.26
N PRO A 103 4.10 -4.70 -7.48
CA PRO A 103 4.37 -3.66 -8.48
C PRO A 103 4.29 -4.23 -9.91
N SER A 104 4.07 -3.34 -10.88
CA SER A 104 3.93 -3.66 -12.31
C SER A 104 5.09 -4.46 -12.89
N ASN A 105 6.33 -4.19 -12.47
CA ASN A 105 7.51 -4.94 -12.93
C ASN A 105 7.60 -6.38 -12.38
N GLN A 106 6.74 -6.76 -11.44
CA GLN A 106 6.67 -8.12 -10.88
C GLN A 106 5.41 -8.88 -11.29
N VAL A 107 4.50 -8.25 -12.04
CA VAL A 107 3.22 -8.88 -12.38
C VAL A 107 3.42 -10.17 -13.15
N ASP A 108 4.45 -10.29 -13.99
CA ASP A 108 4.79 -11.53 -14.69
C ASP A 108 4.88 -12.74 -13.76
N ASN A 109 5.50 -12.54 -12.60
CA ASN A 109 5.75 -13.54 -11.56
C ASN A 109 4.57 -13.73 -10.59
N PHE A 110 3.52 -12.93 -10.70
CA PHE A 110 2.36 -13.03 -9.82
C PHE A 110 1.52 -14.27 -10.16
N THR A 111 1.55 -15.28 -9.30
CA THR A 111 0.81 -16.54 -9.45
C THR A 111 -0.31 -16.69 -8.42
N LYS A 112 -1.04 -17.80 -8.50
CA LYS A 112 -2.04 -18.17 -7.48
C LYS A 112 -1.39 -18.45 -6.12
N GLU A 113 -0.15 -18.95 -6.11
CA GLU A 113 0.64 -19.17 -4.90
C GLU A 113 1.05 -17.84 -4.27
N THR A 114 1.52 -16.88 -5.07
CA THR A 114 1.82 -15.52 -4.58
C THR A 114 0.58 -14.87 -3.95
N LEU A 115 -0.58 -14.99 -4.60
CA LEU A 115 -1.83 -14.48 -4.05
C LEU A 115 -2.21 -15.19 -2.73
N ALA A 116 -2.14 -16.52 -2.69
CA ALA A 116 -2.46 -17.29 -1.49
C ALA A 116 -1.52 -16.94 -0.32
N GLU A 117 -0.24 -16.76 -0.60
CA GLU A 117 0.74 -16.33 0.41
C GLU A 117 0.41 -14.93 0.93
N ALA A 118 0.19 -13.97 0.04
CA ALA A 118 -0.20 -12.61 0.41
C ALA A 118 -1.48 -12.57 1.28
N ILE A 119 -2.48 -13.42 0.97
CA ILE A 119 -3.67 -13.55 1.81
C ILE A 119 -3.30 -14.11 3.18
N SER A 120 -2.53 -15.20 3.22
CA SER A 120 -2.16 -15.86 4.49
C SER A 120 -1.30 -15.01 5.40
N LYS A 121 -0.52 -14.07 4.84
CA LYS A 121 0.35 -13.13 5.55
C LYS A 121 -0.31 -11.78 5.84
N THR A 122 -1.61 -11.66 5.60
CA THR A 122 -2.41 -10.50 6.01
C THR A 122 -3.28 -10.86 7.22
N ASP A 123 -3.12 -10.16 8.35
CA ASP A 123 -3.77 -10.50 9.64
C ASP A 123 -5.30 -10.31 9.67
N VAL A 124 -5.85 -9.66 8.65
CA VAL A 124 -7.28 -9.41 8.51
C VAL A 124 -7.79 -10.10 7.25
N LEU A 125 -9.11 -10.29 7.17
CA LEU A 125 -9.74 -10.87 5.99
C LEU A 125 -9.36 -10.05 4.74
N VAL A 126 -8.82 -10.72 3.72
CA VAL A 126 -8.67 -10.13 2.39
C VAL A 126 -9.97 -10.38 1.62
N LYS A 127 -10.70 -9.32 1.28
CA LYS A 127 -12.00 -9.42 0.59
C LYS A 127 -11.90 -9.24 -0.92
N ASP A 128 -10.90 -8.51 -1.39
CA ASP A 128 -10.77 -8.12 -2.78
C ASP A 128 -9.32 -7.85 -3.19
N VAL A 129 -9.11 -7.77 -4.50
CA VAL A 129 -7.85 -7.35 -5.10
C VAL A 129 -8.09 -6.15 -6.01
N ILE A 130 -7.34 -5.08 -5.77
CA ILE A 130 -7.36 -3.86 -6.57
C ILE A 130 -6.31 -4.00 -7.67
N ILE A 131 -6.73 -3.86 -8.93
CA ILE A 131 -5.85 -3.86 -10.10
C ILE A 131 -5.70 -2.44 -10.64
N ASP A 132 -4.45 -1.96 -10.72
CA ASP A 132 -4.12 -0.83 -11.58
C ASP A 132 -4.07 -1.30 -13.04
N LEU A 133 -5.23 -1.20 -13.71
CA LEU A 133 -5.41 -1.73 -15.06
C LEU A 133 -4.41 -1.14 -16.07
N ALA A 134 -4.03 0.12 -15.90
CA ALA A 134 -3.09 0.80 -16.79
C ALA A 134 -1.66 0.24 -16.62
N ALA A 135 -1.31 -0.21 -15.42
CA ALA A 135 0.02 -0.70 -15.08
C ALA A 135 0.24 -2.20 -15.37
N VAL A 136 -0.85 -3.00 -15.42
CA VAL A 136 -0.74 -4.46 -15.65
C VAL A 136 -0.88 -4.88 -17.12
N GLY A 137 -1.36 -4.01 -17.99
CA GLY A 137 -1.43 -4.25 -19.45
C GLY A 137 -2.02 -5.61 -19.86
N GLN A 138 -1.26 -6.37 -20.66
CA GLN A 138 -1.69 -7.67 -21.21
C GLN A 138 -2.00 -8.74 -20.13
N HIS A 139 -1.49 -8.56 -18.92
CA HIS A 139 -1.65 -9.51 -17.82
C HIS A 139 -3.03 -9.43 -17.16
N ALA A 140 -3.82 -8.39 -17.44
CA ALA A 140 -5.12 -8.13 -16.81
C ALA A 140 -6.06 -9.34 -16.81
N LEU A 141 -6.20 -10.04 -17.94
CA LEU A 141 -7.09 -11.20 -18.04
C LEU A 141 -6.58 -12.39 -17.22
N ARG A 142 -5.27 -12.61 -17.19
CA ARG A 142 -4.63 -13.67 -16.40
C ARG A 142 -4.81 -13.39 -14.91
N LEU A 143 -4.51 -12.18 -14.47
CA LEU A 143 -4.68 -11.74 -13.08
C LEU A 143 -6.14 -11.87 -12.63
N LYS A 144 -7.09 -11.38 -13.44
CA LYS A 144 -8.52 -11.53 -13.16
C LYS A 144 -8.90 -12.98 -12.91
N LYS A 145 -8.46 -13.92 -13.77
CA LYS A 145 -8.73 -15.36 -13.61
C LYS A 145 -8.14 -15.91 -12.31
N ILE A 146 -6.89 -15.59 -11.98
CA ILE A 146 -6.23 -16.02 -10.73
C ILE A 146 -7.06 -15.58 -9.52
N ILE A 147 -7.44 -14.30 -9.49
CA ILE A 147 -8.16 -13.69 -8.37
C ILE A 147 -9.58 -14.26 -8.24
N THR A 148 -10.34 -14.34 -9.33
CA THR A 148 -11.72 -14.87 -9.27
C THR A 148 -11.76 -16.36 -8.92
N ASN A 149 -10.76 -17.14 -9.36
CA ASN A 149 -10.65 -18.56 -9.01
C ASN A 149 -10.33 -18.76 -7.52
N ALA A 150 -9.70 -17.77 -6.87
CA ALA A 150 -9.50 -17.75 -5.43
C ALA A 150 -10.75 -17.27 -4.65
N GLY A 151 -11.86 -16.96 -5.34
CA GLY A 151 -13.10 -16.49 -4.73
C GLY A 151 -13.10 -15.02 -4.32
N LEU A 152 -12.11 -14.24 -4.75
CA LEU A 152 -11.98 -12.82 -4.42
C LEU A 152 -12.63 -11.92 -5.47
N GLU A 153 -13.14 -10.76 -5.02
CA GLU A 153 -13.61 -9.71 -5.91
C GLU A 153 -12.43 -9.01 -6.60
N VAL A 154 -12.59 -8.67 -7.88
CA VAL A 154 -11.63 -7.84 -8.63
C VAL A 154 -12.17 -6.41 -8.72
N LYS A 155 -11.43 -5.47 -8.15
CA LYS A 155 -11.69 -4.03 -8.28
C LYS A 155 -10.66 -3.40 -9.21
N TYR A 156 -11.06 -2.36 -9.92
CA TYR A 156 -10.16 -1.62 -10.81
C TYR A 156 -9.91 -0.23 -10.26
N LEU A 157 -8.64 0.15 -10.15
CA LEU A 157 -8.21 1.41 -9.52
C LEU A 157 -8.98 2.63 -10.03
N HIS A 158 -9.08 2.79 -11.35
CA HIS A 158 -9.77 3.92 -12.00
C HIS A 158 -11.27 4.01 -11.66
N LYS A 159 -11.91 2.91 -11.23
CA LYS A 159 -13.32 2.93 -10.81
C LYS A 159 -13.47 3.34 -9.36
N ILE A 160 -12.49 3.04 -8.52
CA ILE A 160 -12.51 3.40 -7.10
C ILE A 160 -12.32 4.91 -6.95
N ILE A 161 -11.35 5.49 -7.67
CA ILE A 161 -11.03 6.93 -7.60
C ILE A 161 -12.19 7.82 -8.06
N VAL A 162 -13.03 7.34 -8.99
CA VAL A 162 -14.14 8.13 -9.56
C VAL A 162 -15.46 7.98 -8.77
N SER A 163 -15.49 7.10 -7.76
CA SER A 163 -16.72 6.79 -7.01
C SER A 163 -16.91 7.62 -5.73
N ASP A 164 -15.99 8.52 -5.40
CA ASP A 164 -16.07 9.51 -4.31
C ASP A 164 -16.27 10.93 -4.87
#